data_AF-A0A7X5DY16-F1
#
_entry.id   AF-A0A7X5DY16-F1
#
_cell.length_a   1.000
_cell.length_b   1.000
_cell.length_c   1.000
_cell.angle_alpha   90.00
_cell.angle_beta   90.00
_cell.angle_gamma   90.00
#
_symmetry.space_group_name_H-M   'P 1'
#
loop_
_entity.id
_entity.type
_entity.pdbx_description
1 polymer ?
#
loop_
_entity_poly.entity_id
_entity_poly.type
_entity_poly.pdbx_seq_one_letter_code
_entity_poly.pdbx_strand_id
1 'polypeptide(L)'
;MRRVPFDRLHTVCLTYESRAGYTEICREPDGTRWIRLCIRSDACQRELLSGLDESVPVRLESGVLEVLLPCHEGISLRQWLYEQKPDLSRRRDACLSLLEQLVEGNVPPCLIALSANTENLTLTGRSMFLQYLPELRQWEPGIDEAQAVRAVAAVICEVLSEKAAPWQSKRIPEELSLLNLRRQEQDYTSWSQLQRDVAAVPDTLPGRSSVLRPYIRRVRGWLCRYGKYLLRVLAALLLTAALLSLISAYRRYAREKNEIVWQGMPQVGDQDLRNGEDGE
;
A
#
# COMPACT_ATOMS: atom_id res chain seq x y z
N MET A 1 45.68 3.16 15.93
CA MET A 1 44.88 1.92 16.05
C MET A 1 44.15 1.93 17.38
N ARG A 2 42.87 2.31 17.41
CA ARG A 2 42.03 2.16 18.62
C ARG A 2 41.78 0.66 18.82
N ARG A 3 41.95 0.17 20.06
CA ARG A 3 41.61 -1.22 20.41
C ARG A 3 40.14 -1.45 20.10
N VAL A 4 39.84 -2.47 19.31
CA VAL A 4 38.50 -2.78 18.83
C VAL A 4 37.80 -3.64 19.89
N PRO A 5 36.59 -3.29 20.38
CA PRO A 5 36.07 -3.84 21.64
C PRO A 5 35.41 -5.22 21.50
N PHE A 6 35.71 -6.02 20.49
CA PHE A 6 35.02 -7.30 20.26
C PHE A 6 35.13 -8.30 21.44
N ASP A 7 36.28 -8.36 22.12
CA ASP A 7 36.56 -9.38 23.14
C ASP A 7 35.91 -9.11 24.51
N ARG A 8 35.40 -7.89 24.74
CA ARG A 8 34.84 -7.47 26.04
C ARG A 8 33.31 -7.32 26.02
N LEU A 9 32.68 -7.71 24.92
CA LEU A 9 31.25 -7.61 24.74
C LEU A 9 30.52 -8.76 25.42
N HIS A 10 29.56 -8.43 26.28
CA HIS A 10 28.63 -9.38 26.84
C HIS A 10 27.36 -9.44 25.98
N THR A 11 27.02 -10.62 25.45
CA THR A 11 25.78 -10.82 24.69
C THR A 11 24.57 -10.65 25.61
N VAL A 12 23.70 -9.71 25.26
CA VAL A 12 22.45 -9.43 25.97
C VAL A 12 21.30 -10.25 25.37
N CYS A 13 21.22 -10.30 24.04
CA CYS A 13 20.14 -10.99 23.34
C CYS A 13 20.56 -11.36 21.91
N LEU A 14 20.24 -12.58 21.48
CA LEU A 14 20.34 -13.02 20.08
C LEU A 14 19.01 -12.67 19.38
N THR A 15 19.07 -11.89 18.30
CA THR A 15 17.86 -11.39 17.62
C THR A 15 17.49 -12.27 16.42
N TYR A 16 18.45 -12.55 15.54
CA TYR A 16 18.23 -13.42 14.37
C TYR A 16 19.40 -14.39 14.18
N GLU A 17 19.09 -15.64 13.86
CA GLU A 17 20.09 -16.65 13.50
C GLU A 17 19.71 -17.33 12.19
N SER A 18 20.71 -17.52 11.32
CA SER A 18 20.57 -18.18 10.03
C SER A 18 21.88 -18.88 9.64
N ARG A 19 21.84 -19.63 8.54
CA ARG A 19 23.05 -20.20 7.95
C ARG A 19 24.02 -19.11 7.47
N ALA A 20 23.50 -17.98 7.00
CA ALA A 20 24.30 -16.86 6.52
C ALA A 20 25.01 -16.10 7.65
N GLY A 21 24.51 -16.21 8.88
CA GLY A 21 25.03 -15.48 10.02
C GLY A 21 23.97 -15.23 11.08
N TYR A 22 24.32 -14.41 12.07
CA TYR A 22 23.42 -14.02 13.14
C TYR A 22 23.65 -12.58 13.57
N THR A 23 22.65 -12.00 14.25
CA THR A 23 22.69 -10.67 14.84
C THR A 23 22.35 -10.75 16.32
N GLU A 24 23.09 -10.01 17.12
CA GLU A 24 22.87 -9.94 18.55
C GLU A 24 23.12 -8.53 19.09
N ILE A 25 22.50 -8.24 20.22
CA ILE A 25 22.75 -7.02 20.98
C ILE A 25 23.77 -7.37 22.06
N CYS A 26 24.88 -6.66 22.05
CA CYS A 26 25.95 -6.77 23.02
C CYS A 26 25.99 -5.56 23.94
N ARG A 27 26.63 -5.72 25.09
CA ARG A 27 26.90 -4.65 26.05
C ARG A 27 28.39 -4.63 26.42
N GLU A 28 28.98 -3.45 26.38
CA GLU A 28 30.32 -3.20 26.90
C GLU A 28 30.34 -3.06 28.43
N PRO A 29 31.51 -3.20 29.09
CA PRO A 29 31.62 -3.06 30.54
C PRO A 29 31.15 -1.70 31.10
N ASP A 30 31.19 -0.65 30.28
CA ASP A 30 30.70 0.70 30.62
C ASP A 30 29.17 0.85 30.51
N GLY A 31 28.48 -0.19 30.03
CA GLY A 31 27.04 -0.21 29.81
C GLY A 31 26.60 0.14 28.38
N THR A 32 27.50 0.58 27.51
CA THR A 32 27.21 0.93 26.12
C THR A 32 26.72 -0.29 25.35
N ARG A 33 25.64 -0.15 24.57
CA ARG A 33 25.11 -1.23 23.74
C ARG A 33 25.62 -1.14 22.30
N TRP A 34 25.85 -2.30 21.72
CA TRP A 34 26.27 -2.48 20.34
C TRP A 34 25.42 -3.55 19.68
N ILE A 35 25.24 -3.43 18.38
CA ILE A 35 24.72 -4.53 17.56
C ILE A 35 25.92 -5.24 16.96
N ARG A 36 26.11 -6.52 17.30
CA ARG A 36 27.13 -7.37 16.69
C ARG A 36 26.48 -8.20 15.59
N LEU A 37 26.97 -8.01 14.38
CA LEU A 37 26.58 -8.76 13.19
C LEU A 37 27.69 -9.75 12.86
N CYS A 38 27.36 -11.04 12.80
CA CYS A 38 28.31 -12.12 12.53
C CYS A 38 27.91 -12.83 11.23
N ILE A 39 28.69 -12.67 10.16
CA ILE A 39 28.37 -13.15 8.81
C ILE A 39 29.32 -14.26 8.41
N ARG A 40 28.77 -15.39 7.98
CA ARG A 40 29.50 -16.58 7.53
C ARG A 40 29.58 -16.70 6.00
N SER A 41 28.70 -16.01 5.27
CA SER A 41 28.64 -16.08 3.81
C SER A 41 29.64 -15.14 3.16
N ASP A 42 30.66 -15.67 2.47
CA ASP A 42 31.70 -14.88 1.76
C ASP A 42 31.12 -13.85 0.78
N ALA A 43 30.02 -14.19 0.10
CA ALA A 43 29.37 -13.28 -0.85
C ALA A 43 28.73 -12.09 -0.12
N CYS A 44 28.06 -12.35 1.01
CA CYS A 44 27.48 -11.32 1.85
C CYS A 44 28.56 -10.45 2.52
N GLN A 45 29.66 -11.07 2.98
CA GLN A 45 30.82 -10.36 3.53
C GLN A 45 31.38 -9.35 2.51
N ARG A 46 31.59 -9.77 1.26
CA ARG A 46 32.12 -8.91 0.20
C ARG A 46 31.19 -7.74 -0.12
N GLU A 47 29.89 -8.00 -0.24
CA GLU A 47 28.91 -6.96 -0.51
C GLU A 47 28.86 -5.93 0.62
N LEU A 48 28.80 -6.38 1.88
CA LEU A 48 28.76 -5.50 3.03
C LEU A 48 30.04 -4.66 3.14
N LEU A 49 31.21 -5.27 3.03
CA LEU A 49 32.49 -4.58 3.12
C LEU A 49 32.70 -3.55 2.00
N SER A 50 32.10 -3.74 0.83
CA SER A 50 32.23 -2.79 -0.28
C SER A 50 31.53 -1.45 -0.05
N GLY A 51 30.53 -1.40 0.82
CA GLY A 51 29.74 -0.19 1.11
C GLY A 51 29.82 0.30 2.55
N LEU A 52 30.57 -0.38 3.42
CA LEU A 52 30.66 -0.05 4.83
C LEU A 52 31.70 1.06 5.04
N ASP A 53 31.35 2.05 5.86
CA ASP A 53 32.28 3.12 6.22
C ASP A 53 33.50 2.59 7.01
N GLU A 54 34.68 3.18 6.76
CA GLU A 54 35.94 2.78 7.40
C GLU A 54 35.95 3.01 8.92
N SER A 55 35.05 3.86 9.42
CA SER A 55 34.90 4.10 10.85
C SER A 55 34.23 2.94 11.59
N VAL A 56 33.52 2.06 10.88
CA VAL A 56 32.79 0.94 11.48
C VAL A 56 33.77 -0.15 11.92
N PRO A 57 33.74 -0.58 13.19
CA PRO A 57 34.59 -1.67 13.65
C PRO A 57 34.27 -3.01 12.99
N VAL A 58 35.29 -3.63 12.41
CA VAL A 58 35.19 -4.94 11.74
C VAL A 58 36.31 -5.87 12.21
N ARG A 59 35.99 -7.16 12.34
CA ARG A 59 36.93 -8.25 12.61
C ARG A 59 36.60 -9.44 11.70
N LEU A 60 37.61 -10.06 11.10
CA LEU A 60 37.46 -11.33 10.38
C LEU A 60 38.21 -12.41 11.16
N GLU A 61 37.50 -13.38 11.70
CA GLU A 61 38.08 -14.45 12.51
C GLU A 61 37.45 -15.80 12.14
N SER A 62 38.29 -16.79 11.85
CA SER A 62 37.85 -18.16 11.50
C SER A 62 36.80 -18.22 10.37
N GLY A 63 36.88 -17.32 9.39
CA GLY A 63 35.92 -17.23 8.27
C GLY A 63 34.60 -16.54 8.61
N VAL A 64 34.46 -15.98 9.82
CA VAL A 64 33.29 -15.19 10.23
C VAL A 64 33.67 -13.72 10.27
N LEU A 65 32.91 -12.90 9.54
CA LEU A 65 33.02 -11.45 9.59
C LEU A 65 32.14 -10.93 10.72
N GLU A 66 32.75 -10.30 11.69
CA GLU A 66 32.08 -9.59 12.76
C GLU A 66 32.11 -8.09 12.51
N VAL A 67 30.95 -7.44 12.62
CA VAL A 67 30.78 -6.00 12.46
C VAL A 67 30.05 -5.45 13.69
N LEU A 68 30.52 -4.34 14.24
CA LEU A 68 29.85 -3.65 15.35
C LEU A 68 29.18 -2.38 14.86
N LEU A 69 27.85 -2.34 14.98
CA LEU A 69 27.02 -1.20 14.63
C LEU A 69 26.49 -0.53 15.90
N PRO A 70 26.33 0.81 15.90
CA PRO A 70 25.80 1.51 17.07
C PRO A 70 24.39 1.02 17.40
N CYS A 71 24.11 0.82 18.69
CA CYS A 71 22.76 0.53 19.17
C CYS A 71 22.16 1.81 19.75
N HIS A 72 21.01 2.24 19.24
CA HIS A 72 20.33 3.43 19.77
C HIS A 72 19.53 3.07 21.02
N GLU A 73 19.72 3.79 22.12
CA GLU A 73 18.90 3.63 23.32
C GLU A 73 17.58 4.40 23.16
N GLY A 74 16.45 3.75 23.44
CA GLY A 74 15.13 4.36 23.34
C GLY A 74 13.97 3.39 23.54
N ILE A 75 12.75 3.85 23.26
CA ILE A 75 11.53 3.05 23.35
C ILE A 75 11.17 2.46 21.98
N SER A 76 10.51 1.29 21.98
CA SER A 76 10.03 0.68 20.74
C SER A 76 8.91 1.51 20.10
N LEU A 77 8.73 1.38 18.78
CA LEU A 77 7.59 1.98 18.07
C LEU A 77 6.26 1.60 18.73
N ARG A 78 6.07 0.33 19.09
CA ARG A 78 4.84 -0.16 19.72
C ARG A 78 4.56 0.54 21.05
N GLN A 79 5.60 0.69 21.88
CA GLN A 79 5.48 1.39 23.15
C GLN A 79 5.15 2.87 22.93
N TRP A 80 5.83 3.52 22.00
CA TRP A 80 5.59 4.93 21.67
C TRP A 80 4.16 5.19 21.18
N LEU A 81 3.66 4.36 20.25
CA LEU A 81 2.29 4.46 19.75
C LEU A 81 1.26 4.26 20.87
N TYR A 82 1.49 3.28 21.75
CA TYR A 82 0.56 2.94 22.83
C TYR A 82 0.55 3.99 23.96
N GLU A 83 1.73 4.38 24.45
CA GLU A 83 1.88 5.25 25.61
C GLU A 83 1.73 6.74 25.24
N GLN A 84 2.34 7.17 24.14
CA GLN A 84 2.37 8.59 23.77
C GLN A 84 1.28 9.00 22.78
N LYS A 85 0.65 8.03 22.07
CA LYS A 85 -0.43 8.27 21.10
C LYS A 85 -0.16 9.48 20.19
N PRO A 86 0.96 9.46 19.45
CA PRO A 86 1.36 10.58 18.62
C PRO A 86 0.33 10.85 17.51
N ASP A 87 0.08 12.12 17.24
CA ASP A 87 -0.71 12.55 16.10
C ASP A 87 0.04 12.32 14.79
N LEU A 88 -0.59 12.68 13.68
CA LEU A 88 -0.02 12.45 12.35
C LEU A 88 1.24 13.29 12.12
N SER A 89 1.24 14.55 12.55
CA SER A 89 2.41 15.44 12.46
C SER A 89 3.62 14.85 13.20
N ARG A 90 3.47 14.45 14.47
CA ARG A 90 4.58 13.83 15.22
C ARG A 90 5.08 12.53 14.59
N ARG A 91 4.19 11.75 13.98
CA ARG A 91 4.59 10.54 13.22
C ARG A 91 5.35 10.87 11.95
N ARG A 92 4.90 11.87 11.19
CA ARG A 92 5.61 12.38 10.01
C ARG A 92 7.00 12.87 10.40
N ASP A 93 7.10 13.72 11.42
CA ASP A 93 8.37 14.30 11.84
C ASP A 93 9.35 13.21 12.30
N ALA A 94 8.84 12.19 12.99
CA ALA A 94 9.64 11.02 13.34
C ALA A 94 10.10 10.23 12.09
N CYS A 95 9.22 10.00 11.11
CA CYS A 95 9.62 9.39 9.82
C CYS A 95 10.66 10.23 9.06
N LEU A 96 10.59 11.57 9.13
CA LEU A 96 11.58 12.44 8.52
C LEU A 96 12.95 12.31 9.20
N SER A 97 12.98 12.23 10.55
CA SER A 97 14.24 11.99 11.27
C SER A 97 14.87 10.62 10.96
N LEU A 98 14.04 9.61 10.71
CA LEU A 98 14.50 8.30 10.24
C LEU A 98 15.14 8.42 8.86
N LEU A 99 14.53 9.16 7.93
CA LEU A 99 15.09 9.37 6.59
C LEU A 99 16.39 10.17 6.64
N GLU A 100 16.49 11.18 7.50
CA GLU A 100 17.72 11.94 7.73
C GLU A 100 18.86 11.03 8.19
N GLN A 101 18.60 10.15 9.18
CA GLN A 101 19.57 9.14 9.60
C GLN A 101 20.04 8.24 8.45
N LEU A 102 19.13 7.82 7.57
CA LEU A 102 19.46 6.88 6.49
C LEU A 102 20.19 7.55 5.32
N VAL A 103 19.94 8.83 5.08
CA VAL A 103 20.62 9.61 4.02
C VAL A 103 22.02 10.05 4.47
N GLU A 104 22.17 10.41 5.75
CA GLU A 104 23.47 10.79 6.32
C GLU A 104 24.30 9.56 6.71
N GLY A 105 23.64 8.44 7.01
CA GLY A 105 24.27 7.20 7.40
C GLY A 105 24.94 6.52 6.22
N ASN A 106 26.27 6.41 6.27
CA ASN A 106 27.07 5.64 5.31
C ASN A 106 26.94 4.12 5.57
N VAL A 107 25.72 3.60 5.47
CA VAL A 107 25.41 2.20 5.73
C VAL A 107 24.98 1.52 4.41
N PRO A 108 25.51 0.32 4.09
CA PRO A 108 25.14 -0.41 2.89
C PRO A 108 23.62 -0.59 2.70
N PRO A 109 23.11 -0.47 1.45
CA PRO A 109 21.68 -0.69 1.16
C PRO A 109 21.15 -2.04 1.64
N CYS A 110 21.96 -3.10 1.54
CA CYS A 110 21.58 -4.44 2.00
C CYS A 110 21.27 -4.49 3.51
N LEU A 111 22.05 -3.77 4.34
CA LEU A 111 21.79 -3.67 5.78
C LEU A 111 20.52 -2.88 6.07
N ILE A 112 20.29 -1.79 5.33
CA ILE A 112 19.08 -0.97 5.49
C ILE A 112 17.85 -1.80 5.12
N ALA A 113 17.85 -2.42 3.93
CA ALA A 113 16.73 -3.20 3.42
C ALA A 113 16.35 -4.37 4.34
N LEU A 114 17.34 -5.14 4.79
CA LEU A 114 17.12 -6.30 5.65
C LEU A 114 16.75 -5.94 7.10
N SER A 115 17.09 -4.72 7.53
CA SER A 115 16.73 -4.22 8.87
C SER A 115 15.40 -3.48 8.89
N ALA A 116 14.85 -3.11 7.71
CA ALA A 116 13.64 -2.31 7.58
C ALA A 116 12.39 -3.06 8.06
N ASN A 117 12.17 -3.03 9.38
CA ASN A 117 11.00 -3.56 10.05
C ASN A 117 10.58 -2.60 11.18
N THR A 118 9.29 -2.51 11.42
CA THR A 118 8.73 -1.71 12.53
C THR A 118 9.26 -2.15 13.91
N GLU A 119 9.61 -3.42 14.09
CA GLU A 119 10.18 -3.94 15.33
C GLU A 119 11.60 -3.41 15.60
N ASN A 120 12.33 -3.07 14.54
CA ASN A 120 13.67 -2.52 14.61
C ASN A 120 13.68 -0.99 14.79
N LEU A 121 12.51 -0.35 14.83
CA LEU A 121 12.41 1.09 15.05
C LEU A 121 12.49 1.44 16.54
N THR A 122 13.41 2.34 16.86
CA THR A 122 13.61 2.88 18.20
C THR A 122 13.39 4.38 18.21
N LEU A 123 12.74 4.91 19.24
CA LEU A 123 12.52 6.33 19.40
C LEU A 123 13.29 6.88 20.59
N THR A 124 14.04 7.95 20.34
CA THR A 124 14.82 8.69 21.34
C THR A 124 14.38 10.15 21.29
N GLY A 125 13.59 10.57 22.29
CA GLY A 125 13.00 11.91 22.33
C GLY A 125 12.01 12.15 21.18
N ARG A 126 12.41 12.94 20.19
CA ARG A 126 11.60 13.25 19.00
C ARG A 126 12.05 12.52 17.73
N SER A 127 13.22 11.88 17.78
CA SER A 127 13.82 11.24 16.62
C SER A 127 13.54 9.74 16.62
N MET A 128 13.34 9.19 15.44
CA MET A 128 13.19 7.77 15.19
C MET A 128 14.43 7.26 14.47
N PHE A 129 14.92 6.11 14.92
CA PHE A 129 16.11 5.47 14.39
C PHE A 129 15.81 4.05 13.97
N LEU A 130 16.46 3.59 12.91
CA LEU A 130 16.50 2.19 12.52
C LEU A 130 17.65 1.50 13.24
N GLN A 131 17.34 0.48 14.04
CA GLN A 131 18.35 -0.47 14.53
C GLN A 131 18.74 -1.39 13.37
N TYR A 132 20.02 -1.45 13.06
CA TYR A 132 20.54 -2.32 12.00
C TYR A 132 20.62 -3.78 12.45
N LEU A 133 19.45 -4.40 12.64
CA LEU A 133 19.26 -5.80 12.97
C LEU A 133 18.76 -6.55 11.72
N PRO A 134 19.63 -6.82 10.73
CA PRO A 134 19.22 -7.40 9.46
C PRO A 134 18.77 -8.85 9.62
N GLU A 135 17.66 -9.20 8.96
CA GLU A 135 17.21 -10.59 8.89
C GLU A 135 17.98 -11.35 7.78
N LEU A 136 19.21 -11.77 8.11
CA LEU A 136 20.15 -12.39 7.16
C LEU A 136 19.63 -13.63 6.42
N ARG A 137 18.55 -14.27 6.90
CA ARG A 137 17.90 -15.37 6.17
C ARG A 137 17.33 -14.92 4.82
N GLN A 138 16.98 -13.63 4.69
CA GLN A 138 16.38 -13.03 3.51
C GLN A 138 17.43 -12.36 2.60
N TRP A 139 18.72 -12.49 2.94
CA TRP A 139 19.76 -11.89 2.12
C TRP A 139 19.84 -12.56 0.75
N GLU A 140 19.87 -11.72 -0.27
CA GLU A 140 20.10 -12.08 -1.66
C GLU A 140 21.22 -11.18 -2.21
N PRO A 141 22.02 -11.65 -3.18
CA PRO A 141 23.10 -10.85 -3.74
C PRO A 141 22.54 -9.68 -4.56
N GLY A 142 23.20 -8.52 -4.44
CA GLY A 142 22.90 -7.35 -5.28
C GLY A 142 21.70 -6.54 -4.78
N ILE A 143 21.47 -6.49 -3.46
CA ILE A 143 20.46 -5.60 -2.90
C ILE A 143 20.88 -4.15 -3.13
N ASP A 144 20.09 -3.43 -3.94
CA ASP A 144 20.39 -2.06 -4.35
C ASP A 144 19.72 -0.98 -3.47
N GLU A 145 20.07 0.28 -3.74
CA GLU A 145 19.49 1.43 -3.05
C GLU A 145 17.97 1.49 -3.24
N ALA A 146 17.45 1.19 -4.43
CA ALA A 146 16.01 1.21 -4.69
C ALA A 146 15.26 0.16 -3.85
N GLN A 147 15.84 -1.02 -3.61
CA GLN A 147 15.29 -2.02 -2.70
C GLN A 147 15.29 -1.53 -1.25
N ALA A 148 16.36 -0.88 -0.80
CA ALA A 148 16.41 -0.26 0.54
C ALA A 148 15.35 0.84 0.71
N VAL A 149 15.22 1.73 -0.27
CA VAL A 149 14.19 2.79 -0.27
C VAL A 149 12.80 2.19 -0.21
N ARG A 150 12.51 1.15 -1.02
CA ARG A 150 11.21 0.46 -1.01
C ARG A 150 10.89 -0.20 0.33
N ALA A 151 11.88 -0.86 0.93
CA ALA A 151 11.73 -1.49 2.24
C ALA A 151 11.41 -0.46 3.33
N VAL A 152 12.12 0.67 3.34
CA VAL A 152 11.88 1.77 4.29
C VAL A 152 10.54 2.46 4.02
N ALA A 153 10.15 2.66 2.75
CA ALA A 153 8.85 3.20 2.40
C ALA A 153 7.71 2.32 2.95
N ALA A 154 7.87 1.00 2.95
CA ALA A 154 6.91 0.08 3.55
C ALA A 154 6.79 0.28 5.06
N VAL A 155 7.91 0.43 5.78
CA VAL A 155 7.91 0.72 7.22
C VAL A 155 7.25 2.07 7.52
N ILE A 156 7.59 3.12 6.76
CA ILE A 156 7.01 4.46 6.92
C ILE A 156 5.49 4.44 6.71
N CYS A 157 5.02 3.74 5.67
CA CYS A 157 3.59 3.50 5.45
C CYS A 157 2.92 2.93 6.71
N GLU A 158 3.53 1.94 7.36
CA GLU A 158 2.96 1.31 8.56
C GLU A 158 2.92 2.26 9.76
N VAL A 159 3.99 3.05 9.97
CA VAL A 159 4.04 4.06 11.03
C VAL A 159 2.93 5.11 10.83
N LEU A 160 2.74 5.59 9.60
CA LEU A 160 1.75 6.63 9.29
C LEU A 160 0.30 6.10 9.27
N SER A 161 0.09 4.82 8.92
CA SER A 161 -1.25 4.27 8.66
C SER A 161 -1.96 3.64 9.87
N GLU A 162 -1.29 3.47 11.02
CA GLU A 162 -1.78 2.84 12.26
C GLU A 162 -3.05 1.96 12.10
N LYS A 163 -2.84 0.64 12.05
CA LYS A 163 -3.90 -0.39 12.05
C LYS A 163 -4.75 -0.41 13.34
N ALA A 164 -4.50 0.47 14.31
CA ALA A 164 -5.19 0.53 15.60
C ALA A 164 -6.17 1.73 15.68
N ALA A 165 -7.44 1.47 15.36
CA ALA A 165 -8.63 2.30 15.66
C ALA A 165 -8.98 3.45 14.65
N PRO A 166 -10.25 3.90 14.66
CA PRO A 166 -11.16 3.78 13.53
C PRO A 166 -11.04 4.94 12.54
N TRP A 167 -10.30 4.71 11.47
CA TRP A 167 -10.32 5.54 10.24
C TRP A 167 -11.72 5.67 9.61
N GLN A 168 -12.73 4.96 10.13
CA GLN A 168 -14.11 4.96 9.61
C GLN A 168 -14.76 6.35 9.50
N SER A 169 -14.25 7.36 10.24
CA SER A 169 -14.80 8.71 10.23
C SER A 169 -13.96 9.80 9.53
N LYS A 170 -12.67 9.57 9.24
CA LYS A 170 -11.75 10.56 8.67
C LYS A 170 -11.31 10.15 7.25
N ARG A 171 -11.15 11.12 6.34
CA ARG A 171 -10.64 10.83 4.98
C ARG A 171 -9.14 10.57 5.11
N ILE A 172 -8.63 9.52 4.47
CA ILE A 172 -7.19 9.34 4.31
C ILE A 172 -6.70 10.53 3.45
N PRO A 173 -5.69 11.29 3.89
CA PRO A 173 -5.04 12.31 3.08
C PRO A 173 -4.66 11.77 1.71
N GLU A 174 -4.74 12.63 0.68
CA GLU A 174 -4.42 12.23 -0.69
C GLU A 174 -2.94 11.86 -0.80
N GLU A 175 -2.08 12.54 -0.04
CA GLU A 175 -0.64 12.32 0.06
C GLU A 175 -0.30 10.95 0.66
N LEU A 176 -0.99 10.55 1.75
CA LEU A 176 -0.85 9.19 2.30
C LEU A 176 -1.37 8.12 1.35
N SER A 177 -2.36 8.44 0.53
CA SER A 177 -2.89 7.51 -0.48
C SER A 177 -1.92 7.33 -1.63
N LEU A 178 -1.33 8.43 -2.11
CA LEU A 178 -0.28 8.43 -3.14
C LEU A 178 0.97 7.68 -2.67
N LEU A 179 1.40 7.90 -1.43
CA LEU A 179 2.54 7.19 -0.83
C LEU A 179 2.28 5.68 -0.78
N ASN A 180 1.08 5.26 -0.35
CA ASN A 180 0.69 3.85 -0.37
C ASN A 180 0.61 3.25 -1.78
N LEU A 181 0.13 4.02 -2.76
CA LEU A 181 0.02 3.58 -4.15
C LEU A 181 1.41 3.38 -4.77
N ARG A 182 2.31 4.37 -4.64
CA ARG A 182 3.71 4.25 -5.11
C ARG A 182 4.44 3.10 -4.45
N ARG A 183 4.19 2.85 -3.16
CA ARG A 183 4.71 1.67 -2.47
C ARG A 183 4.19 0.38 -3.11
N GLN A 184 2.89 0.29 -3.41
CA GLN A 184 2.29 -0.90 -4.05
C GLN A 184 2.83 -1.14 -5.46
N GLU A 185 3.05 -0.08 -6.22
CA GLU A 185 3.61 -0.12 -7.57
C GLU A 185 5.14 -0.34 -7.57
N GLN A 186 5.78 -0.29 -6.40
CA GLN A 186 7.23 -0.38 -6.23
C GLN A 186 8.01 0.75 -6.93
N ASP A 187 7.39 1.91 -7.03
CA ASP A 187 7.90 3.07 -7.80
C ASP A 187 8.98 3.88 -7.08
N TYR A 188 9.27 3.56 -5.82
CA TYR A 188 10.31 4.26 -5.06
C TYR A 188 11.70 3.83 -5.47
N THR A 189 12.46 4.76 -6.05
CA THR A 189 13.84 4.52 -6.50
C THR A 189 14.89 5.35 -5.79
N SER A 190 14.50 6.45 -5.11
CA SER A 190 15.44 7.36 -4.46
C SER A 190 14.95 7.88 -3.11
N TRP A 191 15.89 8.13 -2.19
CA TRP A 191 15.61 8.73 -0.88
C TRP A 191 14.95 10.11 -0.99
N SER A 192 15.41 10.94 -1.93
CA SER A 192 14.87 12.30 -2.12
C SER A 192 13.39 12.31 -2.51
N GLN A 193 12.93 11.31 -3.26
CA GLN A 193 11.51 11.17 -3.62
C GLN A 193 10.69 10.76 -2.39
N LEU A 194 11.17 9.77 -1.64
CA LEU A 194 10.51 9.32 -0.42
C LEU A 194 10.43 10.45 0.63
N GLN A 195 11.51 11.20 0.83
CA GLN A 195 11.55 12.34 1.75
C GLN A 195 10.57 13.44 1.37
N ARG A 196 10.48 13.79 0.07
CA ARG A 196 9.50 14.77 -0.43
C ARG A 196 8.06 14.30 -0.21
N ASP A 197 7.78 13.03 -0.49
CA ASP A 197 6.44 12.47 -0.32
C ASP A 197 6.03 12.42 1.16
N VAL A 198 6.96 12.09 2.07
CA VAL A 198 6.70 12.10 3.51
C VAL A 198 6.53 13.53 4.02
N ALA A 199 7.35 14.48 3.57
CA ALA A 199 7.23 15.88 3.95
C ALA A 199 5.92 16.52 3.49
N ALA A 200 5.35 16.06 2.36
CA ALA A 200 4.06 16.52 1.85
C ALA A 200 2.86 16.08 2.71
N VAL A 201 3.03 15.09 3.60
CA VAL A 201 1.94 14.62 4.46
C VAL A 201 1.46 15.75 5.38
N PRO A 202 0.15 16.05 5.42
CA PRO A 202 -0.39 17.15 6.21
C PRO A 202 -0.30 16.87 7.72
N ASP A 203 -0.18 17.94 8.51
CA ASP A 203 -0.12 17.87 9.98
C ASP A 203 -1.39 17.26 10.60
N THR A 204 -2.54 17.56 9.97
CA THR A 204 -3.86 17.14 10.44
C THR A 204 -4.61 16.38 9.38
N LEU A 205 -5.25 15.27 9.77
CA LEU A 205 -6.17 14.55 8.89
C LEU A 205 -7.30 15.49 8.45
N PRO A 206 -7.59 15.60 7.15
CA PRO A 206 -8.71 16.38 6.68
C PRO A 206 -9.98 15.82 7.31
N GLY A 207 -10.66 16.68 8.09
CA GLY A 207 -11.98 16.35 8.60
C GLY A 207 -12.86 15.99 7.42
N ARG A 208 -13.55 14.83 7.49
CA ARG A 208 -14.54 14.46 6.48
C ARG A 208 -15.54 15.63 6.43
N SER A 209 -15.55 16.37 5.33
CA SER A 209 -16.36 17.58 5.22
C SER A 209 -17.79 17.20 5.61
N SER A 210 -18.25 17.78 6.72
CA SER A 210 -19.55 17.48 7.31
C SER A 210 -20.70 17.86 6.38
N VAL A 211 -20.41 18.54 5.28
CA VAL A 211 -21.34 19.06 4.27
C VAL A 211 -22.20 17.95 3.64
N LEU A 212 -21.61 16.77 3.38
CA LEU A 212 -22.34 15.66 2.76
C LEU A 212 -23.11 14.79 3.75
N ARG A 213 -22.76 14.81 5.04
CA ARG A 213 -23.44 14.01 6.09
C ARG A 213 -24.92 14.34 6.26
N PRO A 214 -25.36 15.62 6.32
CA PRO A 214 -26.77 15.98 6.36
C PRO A 214 -27.47 15.68 5.04
N TYR A 215 -26.79 15.84 3.90
CA TYR A 215 -27.34 15.47 2.58
C TYR A 215 -27.60 13.96 2.48
N ILE A 216 -26.65 13.12 2.85
CA ILE A 216 -26.79 11.66 2.83
C ILE A 216 -27.87 11.21 3.82
N ARG A 217 -27.95 11.81 5.03
CA ARG A 217 -29.04 11.53 5.98
C ARG A 217 -30.40 11.96 5.43
N ARG A 218 -30.48 13.12 4.77
CA ARG A 218 -31.72 13.65 4.19
C ARG A 218 -32.18 12.78 3.01
N VAL A 219 -31.28 12.40 2.12
CA VAL A 219 -31.54 11.50 0.99
C VAL A 219 -31.92 10.10 1.48
N ARG A 220 -31.24 9.55 2.49
CA ARG A 220 -31.60 8.26 3.09
C ARG A 220 -32.98 8.32 3.76
N GLY A 221 -33.28 9.39 4.50
CA GLY A 221 -34.60 9.60 5.10
C GLY A 221 -35.70 9.73 4.04
N TRP A 222 -35.41 10.42 2.93
CA TRP A 222 -36.31 10.56 1.80
C TRP A 222 -36.53 9.24 1.07
N LEU A 223 -35.46 8.46 0.80
CA LEU A 223 -35.54 7.12 0.22
C LEU A 223 -36.28 6.12 1.12
N CYS A 224 -36.08 6.16 2.44
CA CYS A 224 -36.83 5.30 3.36
C CYS A 224 -38.33 5.61 3.37
N ARG A 225 -38.73 6.88 3.16
CA ARG A 225 -40.14 7.30 3.13
C ARG A 225 -40.79 7.10 1.76
N TYR A 226 -40.08 7.43 0.68
CA TYR A 226 -40.64 7.50 -0.68
C TYR A 226 -40.16 6.40 -1.63
N GLY A 227 -39.15 5.61 -1.26
CA GLY A 227 -38.56 4.59 -2.13
C GLY A 227 -39.55 3.51 -2.55
N LYS A 228 -40.50 3.12 -1.68
CA LYS A 228 -41.57 2.18 -2.02
C LYS A 228 -42.50 2.70 -3.13
N TYR A 229 -42.77 4.01 -3.15
CA TYR A 229 -43.61 4.62 -4.18
C TYR A 229 -42.86 4.75 -5.51
N LEU A 230 -41.57 5.12 -5.44
CA LEU A 230 -40.72 5.21 -6.62
C LEU A 230 -40.57 3.85 -7.33
N LEU A 231 -40.36 2.78 -6.55
CA LEU A 231 -40.32 1.40 -7.06
C LEU A 231 -41.65 0.97 -7.70
N ARG A 232 -42.79 1.38 -7.14
CA ARG A 232 -44.11 1.08 -7.71
C ARG A 232 -44.35 1.82 -9.03
N VAL A 233 -43.92 3.07 -9.12
CA VAL A 233 -44.01 3.85 -10.37
C VAL A 233 -43.10 3.26 -11.45
N LEU A 234 -41.88 2.86 -11.10
CA LEU A 234 -40.96 2.17 -12.00
C LEU A 234 -41.52 0.82 -12.47
N ALA A 235 -42.10 0.04 -11.56
CA ALA A 235 -42.76 -1.22 -11.91
C ALA A 235 -43.95 -1.00 -12.84
N ALA A 236 -44.78 0.02 -12.59
CA ALA A 236 -45.89 0.37 -13.47
C ALA A 236 -45.40 0.79 -14.87
N LEU A 237 -44.34 1.60 -14.94
CA LEU A 237 -43.70 1.99 -16.20
C LEU A 237 -43.19 0.77 -16.98
N LEU A 238 -42.47 -0.14 -16.31
CA LEU A 238 -41.99 -1.37 -16.93
C LEU A 238 -43.14 -2.26 -17.43
N LEU A 239 -44.23 -2.34 -16.67
CA LEU A 239 -45.42 -3.10 -17.04
C LEU A 239 -46.13 -2.48 -18.25
N THR A 240 -46.24 -1.15 -18.31
CA THR A 240 -46.78 -0.45 -19.49
C THR A 240 -45.92 -0.65 -20.73
N ALA A 241 -44.59 -0.61 -20.59
CA ALA A 241 -43.67 -0.87 -21.68
C ALA A 241 -43.78 -2.33 -22.18
N ALA A 242 -43.90 -3.29 -21.27
CA ALA A 242 -44.11 -4.70 -21.60
C ALA A 242 -45.45 -4.93 -22.34
N LEU A 243 -46.54 -4.28 -21.91
CA LEU A 243 -47.82 -4.34 -22.60
C LEU A 243 -47.76 -3.73 -24.01
N LEU A 244 -47.09 -2.60 -24.18
CA LEU A 244 -46.89 -1.99 -25.50
C LEU A 244 -46.05 -2.89 -26.42
N SER A 245 -45.03 -3.56 -25.87
CA SER A 245 -44.24 -4.56 -26.59
C SER A 245 -45.06 -5.80 -26.96
N LEU A 246 -45.98 -6.23 -26.10
CA LEU A 246 -46.87 -7.36 -26.38
C LEU A 246 -47.89 -7.02 -27.45
N ILE A 247 -48.47 -5.81 -27.41
CA ILE A 247 -49.42 -5.32 -28.41
C ILE A 247 -48.74 -5.19 -29.77
N SER A 248 -47.50 -4.69 -29.82
CA SER A 248 -46.75 -4.59 -31.08
C SER A 248 -46.40 -5.97 -31.65
N ALA A 249 -46.02 -6.92 -30.80
CA ALA A 249 -45.78 -8.31 -31.19
C ALA A 249 -47.07 -9.00 -31.69
N TYR A 250 -48.20 -8.80 -31.00
CA TYR A 250 -49.50 -9.34 -31.42
C TYR A 250 -49.98 -8.74 -32.74
N ARG A 251 -49.77 -7.44 -32.97
CA ARG A 251 -50.09 -6.79 -34.25
C ARG A 251 -49.20 -7.32 -35.39
N ARG A 252 -47.93 -7.64 -35.15
CA ARG A 252 -47.07 -8.30 -36.13
C ARG A 252 -47.57 -9.72 -36.45
N TYR A 253 -47.88 -10.51 -35.43
CA TYR A 253 -48.41 -11.86 -35.61
C TYR A 253 -49.78 -11.87 -36.33
N ALA A 254 -50.67 -10.93 -36.03
CA ALA A 254 -51.94 -10.79 -36.73
C ALA A 254 -51.79 -10.36 -38.20
N ARG A 255 -50.76 -9.56 -38.52
CA ARG A 255 -50.41 -9.24 -39.92
C ARG A 255 -49.86 -10.46 -40.65
N GLU A 256 -48.94 -11.21 -40.04
CA GLU A 256 -48.43 -12.47 -40.62
C GLU A 256 -49.52 -13.52 -40.83
N LYS A 257 -50.49 -13.62 -39.91
CA LYS A 257 -51.62 -14.56 -40.05
C LYS A 257 -52.62 -14.14 -41.14
N ASN A 258 -52.78 -12.84 -41.37
CA ASN A 258 -53.61 -12.32 -42.46
C ASN A 258 -52.89 -12.30 -43.82
N GLU A 259 -51.57 -12.48 -43.83
CA GLU A 259 -50.73 -12.68 -45.02
C GLU A 259 -50.41 -14.16 -45.27
N ILE A 260 -51.33 -15.10 -44.96
CA ILE A 260 -51.29 -16.43 -45.60
C ILE A 260 -51.83 -16.28 -47.04
N VAL A 261 -51.07 -15.54 -47.84
CA VAL A 261 -51.09 -15.68 -49.29
C VAL A 261 -50.27 -16.93 -49.56
N TRP A 262 -50.93 -18.01 -49.97
CA TRP A 262 -50.26 -19.20 -50.49
C TRP A 262 -49.41 -18.78 -51.71
N GLN A 263 -48.10 -18.59 -51.50
CA GLN A 263 -47.16 -18.41 -52.60
C GLN A 263 -47.14 -19.70 -53.43
N GLY A 264 -47.81 -19.69 -54.59
CA GLY A 264 -47.61 -20.73 -55.61
C GLY A 264 -48.83 -21.36 -56.28
N MET A 265 -50.04 -20.78 -56.24
CA MET A 265 -51.13 -21.22 -57.12
C MET A 265 -51.69 -20.08 -57.97
N PRO A 266 -51.79 -20.23 -59.31
CA PRO A 266 -52.36 -19.22 -60.19
C PRO A 266 -53.88 -19.25 -60.08
N GLN A 267 -54.49 -18.12 -59.71
CA GLN A 267 -55.94 -17.96 -59.81
C GLN A 267 -56.30 -17.53 -61.24
N VAL A 268 -57.12 -18.39 -61.83
CA VAL A 268 -57.80 -18.28 -63.12
C VAL A 268 -59.05 -17.41 -62.96
N GLY A 269 -59.29 -16.49 -63.91
CA GLY A 269 -60.48 -15.63 -64.02
C GLY A 269 -60.35 -14.35 -63.19
N ASP A 270 -60.42 -13.13 -63.72
CA ASP A 270 -61.29 -12.64 -64.79
C ASP A 270 -60.52 -11.72 -65.73
N GLN A 271 -60.37 -12.14 -66.99
CA GLN A 271 -60.09 -11.21 -68.09
C GLN A 271 -61.42 -10.53 -68.46
N ASP A 272 -61.51 -9.26 -68.09
CA ASP A 272 -62.24 -8.16 -68.71
C ASP A 272 -63.43 -8.53 -69.61
N LEU A 273 -64.63 -8.47 -69.02
CA LEU A 273 -65.87 -8.27 -69.76
C LEU A 273 -66.23 -6.77 -69.78
N ARG A 274 -66.23 -6.23 -71.01
CA ARG A 274 -66.89 -5.02 -71.55
C ARG A 274 -66.24 -3.66 -71.23
N ASN A 275 -65.64 -2.99 -72.20
CA ASN A 275 -66.13 -2.36 -73.45
C ASN A 275 -66.97 -1.09 -73.28
N GLY A 276 -66.47 -0.04 -73.95
CA GLY A 276 -67.20 1.09 -74.52
C GLY A 276 -66.93 2.40 -73.78
N GLU A 277 -66.61 3.54 -74.39
CA GLU A 277 -66.63 4.00 -75.77
C GLU A 277 -65.84 5.33 -75.78
N ASP A 278 -65.03 5.57 -76.81
CA ASP A 278 -64.66 6.91 -77.30
C ASP A 278 -64.53 6.78 -78.82
N GLY A 279 -65.50 7.33 -79.55
CA GLY A 279 -65.54 7.37 -81.01
C GLY A 279 -66.95 7.54 -81.61
N GLU A 280 -67.45 8.79 -81.59
CA GLU A 280 -68.58 9.40 -82.33
C GLU A 280 -70.00 8.79 -82.25
#